data_AF-A0A3M6K976-F1
#
_entry.id   AF-A0A3M6K976-F1
#
_cell.length_a   1.000
_cell.length_b   1.000
_cell.length_c   1.000
_cell.angle_alpha   90.00
_cell.angle_beta   90.00
_cell.angle_gamma   90.00
#
_symmetry.space_group_name_H-M   'P 1'
#
loop_
_entity.id
_entity.type
_entity.pdbx_description
1 polymer ?
#
loop_
_entity_poly.entity_id
_entity_poly.type
_entity_poly.pdbx_seq_one_letter_code
_entity_poly.pdbx_strand_id
1 'polypeptide(L)'
;MKVVLIFVIAFVLLMPVPIFAPSNPEYFGHDGMINEMGNHHRSYMGLCAPGFASLDGMCVLDDRCGPGAYAGRLCVIDGLVKEYLRPHHQKFAGISAEHVICLEGKQLMFKHDATPACFNETSLEKMKQRGWHYEKPPIACTMEYNPVCGVDGITYGNLCGLNGEHMVMKHHGECYTAPLEREFRNYSNPSDCIGYTECLSGYVTRIVDGDTIHVDGKSIRFALASAPELDEVNGPGARAFIQTICPVDSFVVVDEDDKQTEGSHGRMLGTIYCNGLSLNQELLDSGLGYLSSEFCEKSEFAHYSWAQKHGCQNIVASTPILEDQTNCDPSYPDFCIPSSPPDLNCVDIIYKKFTVLSPDPHNFDRDNDGIGCES
;
A
#
# COMPACT_ATOMS: atom_id res chain seq x y z
N MET A 1 76.21 -21.18 -70.90
CA MET A 1 75.84 -20.15 -71.91
C MET A 1 74.37 -19.79 -71.71
N LYS A 2 74.09 -18.50 -71.47
CA LYS A 2 72.88 -17.68 -71.74
C LYS A 2 71.48 -18.14 -71.26
N VAL A 3 70.87 -17.40 -70.30
CA VAL A 3 69.73 -16.42 -70.40
C VAL A 3 68.36 -17.11 -70.64
N VAL A 4 67.29 -16.96 -69.84
CA VAL A 4 66.20 -15.92 -69.84
C VAL A 4 65.19 -16.33 -68.72
N LEU A 5 64.90 -15.51 -67.69
CA LEU A 5 63.79 -14.52 -67.53
C LEU A 5 62.34 -15.13 -67.46
N ILE A 6 61.76 -15.38 -66.27
CA ILE A 6 60.75 -14.61 -65.48
C ILE A 6 59.43 -14.23 -66.20
N PHE A 7 58.26 -14.71 -65.71
CA PHE A 7 57.09 -13.96 -65.16
C PHE A 7 55.83 -14.88 -65.01
N VAL A 8 55.38 -15.26 -63.79
CA VAL A 8 54.29 -14.71 -62.90
C VAL A 8 52.88 -14.71 -63.57
N ILE A 9 51.78 -15.27 -63.01
CA ILE A 9 50.78 -14.72 -62.03
C ILE A 9 49.63 -15.78 -61.95
N ALA A 10 49.29 -16.41 -60.81
CA ALA A 10 48.46 -16.02 -59.64
C ALA A 10 46.95 -16.32 -59.76
N PHE A 11 46.36 -17.02 -58.77
CA PHE A 11 44.98 -16.89 -58.24
C PHE A 11 44.86 -17.80 -56.98
N VAL A 12 45.15 -17.28 -55.78
CA VAL A 12 44.20 -16.79 -54.74
C VAL A 12 43.28 -17.88 -54.18
N LEU A 13 43.62 -18.39 -53.00
CA LEU A 13 42.67 -18.88 -51.99
C LEU A 13 43.15 -18.43 -50.61
N LEU A 14 42.28 -17.69 -49.93
CA LEU A 14 42.45 -17.02 -48.65
C LEU A 14 42.53 -18.02 -47.49
N MET A 15 43.60 -17.94 -46.68
CA MET A 15 43.58 -18.25 -45.26
C MET A 15 44.63 -17.40 -44.53
N PRO A 16 44.27 -16.66 -43.46
CA PRO A 16 45.25 -16.15 -42.52
C PRO A 16 45.51 -17.15 -41.38
N VAL A 17 46.79 -17.17 -41.00
CA VAL A 17 47.53 -18.02 -40.06
C VAL A 17 47.25 -17.61 -38.59
N PRO A 18 47.37 -18.53 -37.60
CA PRO A 18 46.99 -18.30 -36.20
C PRO A 18 48.15 -17.71 -35.36
N ILE A 19 47.92 -16.70 -34.50
CA ILE A 19 48.94 -16.20 -33.57
C ILE A 19 48.31 -15.65 -32.25
N PHE A 20 48.59 -16.36 -31.15
CA PHE A 20 48.79 -15.96 -29.74
C PHE A 20 47.71 -15.18 -28.94
N ALA A 21 47.21 -15.86 -27.89
CA ALA A 21 46.99 -15.27 -26.55
C ALA A 21 48.36 -15.14 -25.84
N PRO A 22 48.61 -14.23 -24.86
CA PRO A 22 47.87 -14.21 -23.58
C PRO A 22 47.68 -12.84 -22.89
N SER A 23 47.01 -12.89 -21.73
CA SER A 23 46.95 -11.96 -20.59
C SER A 23 45.88 -10.86 -20.56
N ASN A 24 44.85 -11.10 -19.74
CA ASN A 24 44.13 -10.11 -18.91
C ASN A 24 45.13 -9.33 -18.02
N PRO A 25 44.90 -8.05 -17.69
CA PRO A 25 43.98 -7.74 -16.59
C PRO A 25 43.11 -6.45 -16.73
N GLU A 26 41.95 -6.51 -16.08
CA GLU A 26 41.28 -5.48 -15.26
C GLU A 26 40.74 -4.15 -15.85
N TYR A 27 39.46 -3.92 -15.49
CA TYR A 27 38.79 -2.66 -15.15
C TYR A 27 38.53 -1.62 -16.26
N PHE A 28 37.25 -1.39 -16.57
CA PHE A 28 36.53 -0.17 -16.16
C PHE A 28 35.02 -0.39 -16.29
N GLY A 29 34.30 -0.04 -15.21
CA GLY A 29 32.89 -0.35 -15.01
C GLY A 29 31.97 0.25 -16.06
N HIS A 30 30.92 -0.50 -16.39
CA HIS A 30 29.75 0.06 -17.03
C HIS A 30 29.05 0.98 -16.03
N ASP A 31 29.14 2.29 -16.30
CA ASP A 31 28.09 3.24 -15.91
C ASP A 31 26.78 2.75 -16.54
N GLY A 32 26.06 1.93 -15.78
CA GLY A 32 24.68 1.62 -16.05
C GLY A 32 23.87 2.87 -15.76
N MET A 33 23.26 3.44 -16.79
CA MET A 33 22.15 4.36 -16.64
C MET A 33 21.07 3.64 -15.82
N ILE A 34 21.03 3.94 -14.54
CA ILE A 34 20.06 3.45 -13.57
C ILE A 34 18.71 4.04 -13.96
N ASN A 35 17.79 3.19 -14.41
CA ASN A 35 16.41 3.55 -14.72
C ASN A 35 15.78 4.35 -13.57
N GLU A 36 15.08 5.42 -13.93
CA GLU A 36 14.44 6.41 -13.04
C GLU A 36 13.42 5.84 -12.03
N MET A 37 13.16 4.53 -12.03
CA MET A 37 12.17 3.85 -11.17
C MET A 37 12.74 3.29 -9.86
N GLY A 38 14.07 3.19 -9.70
CA GLY A 38 14.71 2.58 -8.51
C GLY A 38 15.05 3.52 -7.35
N ASN A 39 14.74 4.82 -7.44
CA ASN A 39 15.27 5.84 -6.53
C ASN A 39 14.27 6.39 -5.50
N HIS A 40 12.99 6.02 -5.59
CA HIS A 40 11.94 6.56 -4.74
C HIS A 40 11.26 5.45 -3.93
N HIS A 41 11.63 5.38 -2.66
CA HIS A 41 11.03 4.49 -1.66
C HIS A 41 10.77 5.26 -0.37
N ARG A 42 9.88 4.74 0.48
CA ARG A 42 9.57 5.36 1.78
C ARG A 42 10.49 4.83 2.87
N SER A 43 10.68 5.60 3.92
CA SER A 43 11.42 5.12 5.09
C SER A 43 10.59 4.11 5.86
N TYR A 44 11.23 3.07 6.39
CA TYR A 44 10.62 2.10 7.28
C TYR A 44 11.30 2.18 8.65
N MET A 45 10.52 2.48 9.71
CA MET A 45 11.04 2.77 11.05
C MET A 45 12.12 3.86 11.06
N GLY A 46 11.95 4.90 10.23
CA GLY A 46 12.91 5.99 10.08
C GLY A 46 14.20 5.64 9.34
N LEU A 47 14.35 4.39 8.89
CA LEU A 47 15.52 3.91 8.15
C LEU A 47 15.24 3.87 6.65
N CYS A 48 16.29 4.05 5.87
CA CYS A 48 16.28 3.96 4.41
C CYS A 48 17.29 2.92 3.91
N ALA A 49 17.17 2.51 2.65
CA ALA A 49 18.18 1.69 1.98
C ALA A 49 19.59 2.34 2.07
N PRO A 50 20.68 1.55 1.97
CA PRO A 50 22.03 2.10 2.07
C PRO A 50 22.26 3.23 1.07
N GLY A 51 22.85 4.34 1.52
CA GLY A 51 23.11 5.54 0.70
C GLY A 51 21.99 6.60 0.74
N PHE A 52 20.90 6.35 1.45
CA PHE A 52 19.76 7.27 1.58
C PHE A 52 19.53 7.72 3.02
N ALA A 53 18.90 8.89 3.19
CA ALA A 53 18.37 9.39 4.44
C ALA A 53 16.87 9.67 4.34
N SER A 54 16.19 9.55 5.48
CA SER A 54 14.76 9.88 5.58
C SER A 54 14.59 11.40 5.69
N LEU A 55 13.72 11.94 4.83
CA LEU A 55 13.24 13.30 4.82
C LEU A 55 11.71 13.24 4.69
N ASP A 56 10.99 13.58 5.76
CA ASP A 56 9.52 13.53 5.83
C ASP A 56 8.92 12.19 5.38
N GLY A 57 9.56 11.08 5.76
CA GLY A 57 9.12 9.74 5.43
C GLY A 57 9.51 9.25 4.04
N MET A 58 10.13 10.09 3.21
CA MET A 58 10.70 9.72 1.92
C MET A 58 12.21 9.52 2.01
N CYS A 59 12.74 8.54 1.29
CA CYS A 59 14.16 8.31 1.23
C CYS A 59 14.78 9.07 0.07
N VAL A 60 15.73 9.95 0.38
CA VAL A 60 16.50 10.73 -0.60
C VAL A 60 17.99 10.41 -0.44
N LEU A 61 18.77 10.54 -1.50
CA LEU A 61 20.23 10.39 -1.40
C LEU A 61 20.78 11.40 -0.38
N ASP A 62 21.55 10.92 0.60
CA ASP A 62 22.13 11.77 1.65
C ASP A 62 23.44 12.38 1.12
N ASP A 63 23.37 13.61 0.63
CA ASP A 63 24.50 14.36 0.05
C ASP A 63 25.64 14.60 1.07
N ARG A 64 25.34 14.51 2.37
CA ARG A 64 26.32 14.56 3.45
C ARG A 64 27.19 13.29 3.55
N CYS A 65 26.86 12.21 2.84
CA CYS A 65 27.72 11.04 2.74
C CYS A 65 29.05 11.33 1.99
N GLY A 66 29.23 12.57 1.51
CA GLY A 66 30.47 13.03 0.89
C GLY A 66 30.45 12.89 -0.64
N PRO A 67 31.58 13.21 -1.30
CA PRO A 67 31.66 13.15 -2.75
C PRO A 67 31.44 11.72 -3.25
N GLY A 68 30.51 11.55 -4.20
CA GLY A 68 30.11 10.26 -4.76
C GLY A 68 29.02 9.53 -3.96
N ALA A 69 28.04 10.23 -3.38
CA ALA A 69 26.87 9.58 -2.79
C ALA A 69 26.03 8.86 -3.89
N TYR A 70 25.72 7.58 -3.69
CA TYR A 70 24.83 6.78 -4.54
C TYR A 70 24.19 5.65 -3.73
N ALA A 71 23.12 5.08 -4.29
CA ALA A 71 22.43 3.92 -3.74
C ALA A 71 23.37 2.74 -3.53
N GLY A 72 23.40 2.19 -2.32
CA GLY A 72 24.28 1.08 -1.95
C GLY A 72 25.61 1.49 -1.34
N ARG A 73 25.99 2.77 -1.37
CA ARG A 73 27.20 3.23 -0.68
C ARG A 73 26.99 3.29 0.83
N LEU A 74 28.00 2.91 1.60
CA LEU A 74 27.97 3.08 3.05
C LEU A 74 28.06 4.57 3.39
N CYS A 75 27.02 5.11 4.03
CA CYS A 75 27.03 6.50 4.45
C CYS A 75 27.73 6.67 5.81
N VAL A 76 28.73 7.53 5.85
CA VAL A 76 29.49 7.87 7.06
C VAL A 76 29.44 9.38 7.27
N ILE A 77 28.90 9.82 8.41
CA ILE A 77 28.81 11.24 8.77
C ILE A 77 29.58 11.42 10.08
N ASP A 78 30.53 12.36 10.09
CA ASP A 78 31.36 12.66 11.26
C ASP A 78 32.08 11.43 11.86
N GLY A 79 32.46 10.48 10.99
CA GLY A 79 33.12 9.22 11.38
C GLY A 79 32.17 8.13 11.92
N LEU A 80 30.86 8.40 11.97
CA LEU A 80 29.84 7.43 12.37
C LEU A 80 29.12 6.85 11.15
N VAL A 81 29.03 5.53 11.10
CA VAL A 81 28.28 4.82 10.07
C VAL A 81 26.78 4.96 10.36
N LYS A 82 26.02 5.44 9.37
CA LYS A 82 24.56 5.49 9.45
C LYS A 82 23.97 4.09 9.44
N GLU A 83 22.95 3.88 10.28
CA GLU A 83 22.12 2.69 10.19
C GLU A 83 21.28 2.72 8.90
N TYR A 84 20.97 1.54 8.36
CA TYR A 84 20.27 1.40 7.10
C TYR A 84 19.39 0.14 7.08
N LEU A 85 18.42 0.12 6.17
CA LEU A 85 17.53 -1.00 5.94
C LEU A 85 18.26 -2.17 5.29
N ARG A 86 18.27 -3.30 6.02
CA ARG A 86 18.78 -4.56 5.50
C ARG A 86 17.94 -5.04 4.31
N PRO A 87 18.52 -5.80 3.36
CA PRO A 87 17.84 -6.26 2.15
C PRO A 87 16.44 -6.84 2.36
N HIS A 88 16.29 -7.75 3.34
CA HIS A 88 15.00 -8.39 3.66
C HIS A 88 13.93 -7.45 4.26
N HIS A 89 14.32 -6.25 4.69
CA HIS A 89 13.40 -5.23 5.19
C HIS A 89 13.06 -4.15 4.15
N GLN A 90 13.78 -4.11 3.03
CA GLN A 90 13.56 -3.08 2.01
C GLN A 90 12.19 -3.22 1.32
N LYS A 91 11.55 -4.39 1.38
CA LYS A 91 10.15 -4.57 0.97
C LYS A 91 9.16 -3.66 1.69
N PHE A 92 9.39 -3.38 2.98
CA PHE A 92 8.51 -2.50 3.76
C PHE A 92 8.63 -1.04 3.35
N ALA A 93 9.74 -0.69 2.68
CA ALA A 93 9.97 0.61 2.10
C ALA A 93 9.37 0.76 0.69
N GLY A 94 8.82 -0.31 0.10
CA GLY A 94 8.35 -0.29 -1.30
C GLY A 94 9.44 -0.63 -2.33
N ILE A 95 10.51 -1.31 -1.92
CA ILE A 95 11.53 -1.79 -2.84
C ILE A 95 11.24 -3.26 -3.18
N SER A 96 10.93 -3.54 -4.45
CA SER A 96 10.67 -4.92 -4.91
C SER A 96 11.93 -5.78 -4.90
N ALA A 97 11.77 -7.10 -4.99
CA ALA A 97 12.86 -8.06 -4.95
C ALA A 97 14.01 -7.70 -5.91
N GLU A 98 13.68 -7.33 -7.15
CA GLU A 98 14.65 -7.01 -8.21
C GLU A 98 15.40 -5.71 -7.97
N HIS A 99 14.78 -4.77 -7.25
CA HIS A 99 15.34 -3.45 -6.98
C HIS A 99 16.02 -3.36 -5.62
N VAL A 100 16.17 -4.47 -4.88
CA VAL A 100 16.85 -4.48 -3.58
C VAL A 100 18.25 -3.91 -3.70
N ILE A 101 18.52 -2.90 -2.89
CA ILE A 101 19.77 -2.14 -2.90
C ILE A 101 20.74 -2.81 -1.93
N CYS A 102 21.74 -3.48 -2.51
CA CYS A 102 22.85 -4.05 -1.77
C CYS A 102 23.89 -2.99 -1.41
N LEU A 103 24.63 -3.23 -0.32
CA LEU A 103 25.86 -2.47 -0.08
C LEU A 103 26.85 -2.72 -1.21
N GLU A 104 27.65 -1.72 -1.52
CA GLU A 104 28.76 -1.81 -2.46
C GLU A 104 29.65 -3.04 -2.17
N GLY A 105 30.07 -3.73 -3.23
CA GLY A 105 30.85 -4.97 -3.14
C GLY A 105 30.05 -6.21 -2.74
N LYS A 106 28.72 -6.11 -2.63
CA LYS A 106 27.82 -7.25 -2.44
C LYS A 106 26.96 -7.49 -3.67
N GLN A 107 26.71 -8.76 -3.93
CA GLN A 107 25.91 -9.23 -5.04
C GLN A 107 24.52 -9.64 -4.56
N LEU A 108 23.48 -9.13 -5.23
CA LEU A 108 22.09 -9.56 -5.04
C LEU A 108 21.90 -10.96 -5.64
N MET A 109 21.25 -11.82 -4.87
CA MET A 109 20.81 -13.16 -5.29
C MET A 109 19.42 -13.46 -4.72
N PHE A 110 18.75 -14.43 -5.32
CA PHE A 110 17.38 -14.82 -5.00
C PHE A 110 17.28 -16.30 -4.64
N LYS A 111 16.43 -16.60 -3.67
CA LYS A 111 16.02 -17.96 -3.35
C LYS A 111 14.86 -18.37 -4.29
N HIS A 112 14.50 -19.65 -4.33
CA HIS A 112 13.43 -20.19 -5.18
C HIS A 112 12.05 -19.50 -5.03
N ASP A 113 11.78 -18.90 -3.87
CA ASP A 113 10.58 -18.13 -3.53
C ASP A 113 10.73 -16.62 -3.83
N ALA A 114 11.71 -16.26 -4.68
CA ALA A 114 12.10 -14.89 -5.00
C ALA A 114 12.60 -14.06 -3.80
N THR A 115 12.86 -14.66 -2.62
CA THR A 115 13.41 -13.92 -1.48
C THR A 115 14.82 -13.36 -1.82
N PRO A 116 15.03 -12.04 -1.76
CA PRO A 116 16.31 -11.41 -2.09
C PRO A 116 17.29 -11.42 -0.91
N ALA A 117 18.58 -11.59 -1.20
CA ALA A 117 19.65 -11.40 -0.22
C ALA A 117 20.95 -10.92 -0.89
N CYS A 118 21.75 -10.17 -0.13
CA CYS A 118 23.04 -9.65 -0.59
C CYS A 118 24.18 -10.47 0.01
N PHE A 119 25.06 -10.98 -0.85
CA PHE A 119 26.20 -11.80 -0.45
C PHE A 119 27.52 -11.18 -0.88
N ASN A 120 28.58 -11.45 -0.13
CA ASN A 120 29.94 -11.13 -0.56
C ASN A 120 30.35 -12.03 -1.72
N GLU A 121 31.21 -11.53 -2.61
CA GLU A 121 31.71 -12.27 -3.78
C GLU A 121 32.30 -13.65 -3.43
N THR A 122 33.01 -13.75 -2.30
CA THR A 122 33.64 -14.99 -1.82
C THR A 122 32.63 -16.09 -1.45
N SER A 123 31.36 -15.75 -1.24
CA SER A 123 30.31 -16.69 -0.82
C SER A 123 29.40 -17.13 -1.96
N LEU A 124 29.51 -16.55 -3.16
CA LEU A 124 28.54 -16.75 -4.24
C LEU A 124 28.47 -18.19 -4.73
N GLU A 125 29.60 -18.85 -4.97
CA GLU A 125 29.62 -20.25 -5.44
C GLU A 125 28.99 -21.20 -4.41
N LYS A 126 29.23 -20.97 -3.12
CA LYS A 126 28.60 -21.73 -2.04
C LYS A 126 27.09 -21.50 -2.00
N MET A 127 26.62 -20.28 -2.28
CA MET A 127 25.19 -19.97 -2.28
C MET A 127 24.49 -20.53 -3.52
N LYS A 128 25.11 -20.51 -4.70
CA LYS A 128 24.60 -21.21 -5.89
C LYS A 128 24.34 -22.68 -5.62
N GLN A 129 25.30 -23.38 -5.00
CA GLN A 129 25.15 -24.78 -4.62
C GLN A 129 24.02 -25.02 -3.60
N ARG A 130 23.58 -23.97 -2.89
CA ARG A 130 22.45 -24.00 -1.95
C ARG A 130 21.12 -23.54 -2.58
N GLY A 131 21.06 -23.47 -3.91
CA GLY A 131 19.87 -23.09 -4.66
C GLY A 131 19.55 -21.59 -4.59
N TRP A 132 20.59 -20.76 -4.67
CA TRP A 132 20.44 -19.32 -4.90
C TRP A 132 20.77 -18.98 -6.36
N HIS A 133 20.04 -18.02 -6.91
CA HIS A 133 20.08 -17.64 -8.32
C HIS A 133 20.42 -16.15 -8.45
N TYR A 134 21.08 -15.76 -9.54
CA TYR A 134 21.34 -14.33 -9.82
C TYR A 134 20.12 -13.62 -10.38
N GLU A 135 19.32 -14.34 -11.16
CA GLU A 135 18.06 -13.85 -11.69
C GLU A 135 16.93 -14.26 -10.74
N LYS A 136 15.95 -13.37 -10.60
CA LYS A 136 14.75 -13.66 -9.80
C LYS A 136 13.95 -14.78 -10.47
N PRO A 137 13.66 -15.89 -9.76
CA PRO A 137 12.86 -16.96 -10.33
C PRO A 137 11.44 -16.48 -10.67
N PRO A 138 10.85 -16.93 -11.79
CA PRO A 138 9.46 -16.63 -12.09
C PRO A 138 8.55 -17.33 -11.06
N ILE A 139 7.62 -16.57 -10.49
CA ILE A 139 6.62 -17.10 -9.56
C ILE A 139 5.34 -17.39 -10.33
N ALA A 140 4.93 -18.66 -10.32
CA ALA A 140 3.69 -19.08 -10.97
C ALA A 140 2.50 -18.77 -10.06
N CYS A 141 1.63 -17.87 -10.51
CA CYS A 141 0.40 -17.49 -9.81
C CYS A 141 -0.85 -17.92 -10.59
N THR A 142 -1.96 -18.09 -9.88
CA THR A 142 -3.27 -18.24 -10.49
C THR A 142 -3.68 -16.93 -11.18
N MET A 143 -4.53 -17.04 -12.21
CA MET A 143 -5.07 -15.88 -12.94
C MET A 143 -6.35 -15.33 -12.27
N GLU A 144 -6.60 -15.67 -11.01
CA GLU A 144 -7.72 -15.13 -10.24
C GLU A 144 -7.48 -13.65 -9.96
N TYR A 145 -8.51 -12.84 -10.18
CA TYR A 145 -8.46 -11.40 -9.89
C TYR A 145 -9.05 -11.12 -8.51
N ASN A 146 -8.16 -10.92 -7.54
CA ASN A 146 -8.47 -10.52 -6.16
C ASN A 146 -7.45 -9.45 -5.75
N PRO A 147 -7.60 -8.21 -6.24
CA PRO A 147 -6.51 -7.24 -6.27
C PRO A 147 -6.07 -6.80 -4.88
N VAL A 148 -4.80 -6.46 -4.78
CA VAL A 148 -4.18 -5.91 -3.56
C VAL A 148 -3.25 -4.75 -3.94
N CYS A 149 -3.20 -3.72 -3.09
CA CYS A 149 -2.34 -2.57 -3.28
C CYS A 149 -1.03 -2.80 -2.52
N GLY A 150 0.11 -2.68 -3.20
CA GLY A 150 1.42 -2.74 -2.57
C GLY A 150 1.81 -1.44 -1.87
N VAL A 151 2.77 -1.51 -0.95
CA VAL A 151 3.34 -0.30 -0.33
C VAL A 151 4.12 0.57 -1.32
N ASP A 152 4.52 0.02 -2.45
CA ASP A 152 5.08 0.72 -3.62
C ASP A 152 4.02 1.49 -4.45
N GLY A 153 2.73 1.38 -4.11
CA GLY A 153 1.64 2.03 -4.84
C GLY A 153 1.27 1.32 -6.13
N ILE A 154 1.73 0.08 -6.34
CA ILE A 154 1.38 -0.74 -7.50
C ILE A 154 0.23 -1.69 -7.14
N THR A 155 -0.78 -1.76 -8.01
CA THR A 155 -1.85 -2.76 -7.92
C THR A 155 -1.36 -4.12 -8.42
N TYR A 156 -1.51 -5.14 -7.60
CA TYR A 156 -1.26 -6.52 -7.97
C TYR A 156 -2.58 -7.26 -8.17
N GLY A 157 -2.66 -8.10 -9.21
CA GLY A 157 -3.91 -8.83 -9.52
C GLY A 157 -4.36 -9.80 -8.43
N ASN A 158 -3.42 -10.31 -7.61
CA ASN A 158 -3.70 -11.07 -6.41
C ASN A 158 -2.50 -11.10 -5.44
N LEU A 159 -2.72 -11.65 -4.26
CA LEU A 159 -1.70 -11.78 -3.21
C LEU A 159 -0.48 -12.62 -3.65
N CYS A 160 -0.64 -13.60 -4.53
CA CYS A 160 0.49 -14.35 -5.07
C CYS A 160 1.40 -13.45 -5.91
N GLY A 161 0.84 -12.62 -6.79
CA GLY A 161 1.61 -11.65 -7.59
C GLY A 161 2.38 -10.66 -6.71
N LEU A 162 1.73 -10.15 -5.66
CA LEU A 162 2.37 -9.26 -4.68
C LEU A 162 3.53 -9.94 -3.94
N ASN A 163 3.32 -11.16 -3.45
CA ASN A 163 4.36 -11.95 -2.77
C ASN A 163 5.51 -12.31 -3.71
N GLY A 164 5.20 -12.56 -4.99
CA GLY A 164 6.19 -12.85 -6.01
C GLY A 164 7.13 -11.69 -6.31
N GLU A 165 6.66 -10.44 -6.15
CA GLU A 165 7.51 -9.24 -6.16
C GLU A 165 8.25 -8.97 -4.85
N HIS A 166 8.09 -9.84 -3.84
CA HIS A 166 8.56 -9.63 -2.48
C HIS A 166 8.06 -8.31 -1.90
N MET A 167 6.84 -7.91 -2.25
CA MET A 167 6.24 -6.66 -1.79
C MET A 167 5.35 -6.90 -0.57
N VAL A 168 5.09 -5.85 0.21
CA VAL A 168 4.15 -5.91 1.34
C VAL A 168 2.84 -5.28 0.92
N MET A 169 1.74 -5.91 1.30
CA MET A 169 0.40 -5.36 1.07
C MET A 169 0.23 -4.11 1.94
N LYS A 170 -0.18 -3.02 1.29
CA LYS A 170 -0.64 -1.81 1.93
C LYS A 170 -2.10 -1.97 2.37
N HIS A 171 -2.96 -2.42 1.46
CA HIS A 171 -4.36 -2.71 1.71
C HIS A 171 -4.93 -3.66 0.65
N HIS A 172 -6.10 -4.21 0.91
CA HIS A 172 -6.88 -4.96 -0.08
C HIS A 172 -7.49 -4.04 -1.15
N GLY A 173 -7.73 -4.58 -2.35
CA GLY A 173 -8.24 -3.82 -3.49
C GLY A 173 -7.12 -3.19 -4.33
N GLU A 174 -7.51 -2.51 -5.40
CA GLU A 174 -6.56 -1.79 -6.25
C GLU A 174 -6.01 -0.53 -5.56
N CYS A 175 -4.78 -0.13 -5.88
CA CYS A 175 -4.27 1.18 -5.49
C CYS A 175 -5.08 2.29 -6.18
N TYR A 176 -5.34 3.36 -5.44
CA TYR A 176 -5.97 4.56 -5.99
C TYR A 176 -5.05 5.22 -7.02
N THR A 177 -5.56 5.52 -8.21
CA THR A 177 -4.79 6.26 -9.21
C THR A 177 -4.80 7.75 -8.87
N ALA A 178 -3.69 8.43 -9.19
CA ALA A 178 -3.47 9.84 -8.92
C ALA A 178 -4.47 10.86 -9.55
N PRO A 179 -5.45 10.53 -10.44
CA PRO A 179 -6.54 11.48 -10.70
C PRO A 179 -7.40 11.73 -9.44
N LEU A 180 -7.44 10.79 -8.49
CA LEU A 180 -8.12 10.95 -7.20
C LEU A 180 -7.23 11.59 -6.13
N GLU A 181 -5.94 11.82 -6.36
CA GLU A 181 -5.07 12.55 -5.42
C GLU A 181 -5.41 14.06 -5.33
N ARG A 182 -6.26 14.58 -6.22
CA ARG A 182 -6.84 15.93 -6.06
C ARG A 182 -8.07 15.97 -5.18
N GLU A 183 -8.73 14.83 -4.94
CA GLU A 183 -9.86 14.75 -3.99
C GLU A 183 -9.44 14.12 -2.65
N PHE A 184 -8.38 13.31 -2.62
CA PHE A 184 -7.78 12.79 -1.37
C PHE A 184 -6.80 13.77 -0.68
N ARG A 185 -6.82 15.04 -1.05
CA ARG A 185 -6.10 16.11 -0.33
C ARG A 185 -7.05 16.94 0.54
N ASN A 186 -7.92 16.26 1.31
CA ASN A 186 -8.65 16.89 2.41
C ASN A 186 -8.91 16.00 3.64
N TYR A 187 -8.27 14.84 3.80
CA TYR A 187 -8.20 14.15 5.11
C TYR A 187 -7.21 14.82 6.10
N SER A 188 -7.11 16.14 6.03
CA SER A 188 -6.44 17.00 7.02
C SER A 188 -7.39 18.09 7.54
N ASN A 189 -8.67 18.01 7.19
CA ASN A 189 -9.70 18.87 7.72
C ASN A 189 -10.58 18.07 8.72
N PRO A 190 -10.75 18.52 9.97
CA PRO A 190 -11.61 17.88 10.99
C PRO A 190 -13.12 17.82 10.67
N SER A 191 -13.48 17.90 9.38
CA SER A 191 -14.83 18.06 8.86
C SER A 191 -15.29 16.90 7.95
N ASP A 192 -14.52 15.80 7.88
CA ASP A 192 -14.79 14.61 7.06
C ASP A 192 -15.26 13.38 7.89
N CYS A 193 -15.70 13.55 9.15
CA CYS A 193 -16.46 12.49 9.82
C CYS A 193 -17.91 12.54 9.35
N ILE A 194 -18.48 11.37 9.08
CA ILE A 194 -19.85 11.24 8.58
C ILE A 194 -20.74 11.07 9.81
N GLY A 195 -21.36 12.14 10.30
CA GLY A 195 -22.19 12.03 11.50
C GLY A 195 -22.48 13.31 12.27
N TYR A 196 -23.12 13.16 13.43
CA TYR A 196 -23.47 14.24 14.37
C TYR A 196 -22.52 14.35 15.58
N THR A 197 -21.60 13.41 15.79
CA THR A 197 -20.70 13.35 16.97
C THR A 197 -19.23 13.70 16.64
N GLU A 198 -18.46 14.12 17.65
CA GLU A 198 -17.12 14.71 17.48
C GLU A 198 -16.09 13.73 16.86
N CYS A 199 -15.48 14.12 15.74
CA CYS A 199 -14.22 13.54 15.27
C CYS A 199 -13.14 13.66 16.35
N LEU A 200 -12.54 12.55 16.78
CA LEU A 200 -11.30 12.60 17.52
C LEU A 200 -10.13 12.45 16.55
N SER A 201 -9.24 13.44 16.50
CA SER A 201 -7.94 13.30 15.84
C SER A 201 -6.84 13.48 16.87
N GLY A 202 -5.74 12.76 16.70
CA GLY A 202 -4.66 12.75 17.68
C GLY A 202 -3.57 11.74 17.36
N TYR A 203 -2.65 11.56 18.30
CA TYR A 203 -1.55 10.62 18.18
C TYR A 203 -1.82 9.34 18.94
N VAL A 204 -1.45 8.20 18.35
CA VAL A 204 -1.48 6.91 19.03
C VAL A 204 -0.46 6.91 20.15
N THR A 205 -0.94 6.91 21.39
CA THR A 205 -0.11 6.90 22.60
C THR A 205 0.18 5.47 23.07
N ARG A 206 -0.73 4.54 22.77
CA ARG A 206 -0.61 3.13 23.17
C ARG A 206 -1.53 2.24 22.35
N ILE A 207 -1.08 1.03 22.06
CA ILE A 207 -1.92 -0.05 21.50
C ILE A 207 -2.13 -1.06 22.63
N VAL A 208 -3.39 -1.30 23.02
CA VAL A 208 -3.73 -2.17 24.14
C VAL A 208 -3.69 -3.63 23.69
N ASP A 209 -4.45 -3.94 22.66
CA ASP A 209 -4.64 -5.27 22.08
C ASP A 209 -4.86 -5.13 20.55
N GLY A 210 -5.57 -6.08 19.92
CA GLY A 210 -5.87 -6.05 18.50
C GLY A 210 -7.05 -5.16 18.09
N ASP A 211 -7.90 -4.73 19.03
CA ASP A 211 -9.14 -3.97 18.75
C ASP A 211 -9.27 -2.68 19.58
N THR A 212 -8.28 -2.36 20.42
CA THR A 212 -8.31 -1.23 21.33
C THR A 212 -6.98 -0.46 21.31
N ILE A 213 -7.05 0.85 21.09
CA ILE A 213 -5.91 1.77 21.12
C ILE A 213 -6.19 2.99 22.02
N HIS A 214 -5.14 3.74 22.36
CA HIS A 214 -5.25 5.05 22.98
C HIS A 214 -4.80 6.14 22.04
N VAL A 215 -5.66 7.14 21.83
CA VAL A 215 -5.38 8.34 21.02
C VAL A 215 -5.44 9.54 21.97
N ASP A 216 -4.32 10.25 22.10
CA ASP A 216 -4.16 11.37 23.05
C ASP A 216 -4.67 11.06 24.48
N GLY A 217 -4.48 9.82 24.93
CA GLY A 217 -4.91 9.33 26.24
C GLY A 217 -6.35 8.80 26.30
N LYS A 218 -7.20 9.04 25.30
CA LYS A 218 -8.56 8.49 25.21
C LYS A 218 -8.52 7.05 24.70
N SER A 219 -9.18 6.12 25.38
CA SER A 219 -9.28 4.73 24.95
C SER A 219 -10.37 4.58 23.89
N ILE A 220 -10.00 4.05 22.72
CA ILE A 220 -10.84 3.85 21.55
C ILE A 220 -10.90 2.36 21.25
N ARG A 221 -12.11 1.80 21.20
CA ARG A 221 -12.36 0.43 20.75
C ARG A 221 -12.92 0.45 19.33
N PHE A 222 -12.51 -0.53 18.54
CA PHE A 222 -12.91 -0.63 17.15
C PHE A 222 -14.39 -0.98 17.08
N ALA A 223 -15.17 -0.16 16.37
CA ALA A 223 -16.56 -0.46 16.07
C ALA A 223 -16.65 -1.67 15.12
N LEU A 224 -17.57 -2.59 15.43
CA LEU A 224 -17.84 -3.85 14.71
C LEU A 224 -16.69 -4.85 14.56
N ALA A 225 -15.43 -4.47 14.80
CA ALA A 225 -14.29 -5.37 14.71
C ALA A 225 -13.74 -5.66 16.11
N SER A 226 -13.64 -6.94 16.47
CA SER A 226 -13.05 -7.38 17.73
C SER A 226 -11.85 -8.30 17.49
N ALA A 227 -10.94 -8.39 18.44
CA ALA A 227 -9.79 -9.28 18.41
C ALA A 227 -9.68 -10.13 19.68
N PRO A 228 -8.96 -11.27 19.66
CA PRO A 228 -8.62 -11.97 20.88
C PRO A 228 -7.82 -11.09 21.85
N GLU A 229 -8.09 -11.26 23.15
CA GLU A 229 -7.40 -10.52 24.20
C GLU A 229 -5.92 -10.94 24.29
N LEU A 230 -5.06 -10.12 24.91
CA LEU A 230 -3.61 -10.37 24.92
C LEU A 230 -3.18 -11.70 25.54
N ASP A 231 -3.97 -12.24 26.47
CA ASP A 231 -3.76 -13.52 27.12
C ASP A 231 -4.39 -14.69 26.36
N GLU A 232 -5.13 -14.43 25.29
CA GLU A 232 -5.73 -15.43 24.41
C GLU A 232 -4.83 -15.80 23.23
N VAL A 233 -5.16 -16.92 22.60
CA VAL A 233 -4.47 -17.40 21.41
C VAL A 233 -4.69 -16.41 20.26
N ASN A 234 -3.59 -15.99 19.62
CA ASN A 234 -3.54 -14.97 18.55
C ASN A 234 -3.71 -13.51 19.00
N GLY A 235 -3.98 -13.21 20.28
CA GLY A 235 -4.06 -11.83 20.78
C GLY A 235 -2.78 -11.02 20.61
N PRO A 236 -1.59 -11.54 20.98
CA PRO A 236 -0.32 -10.88 20.70
C PRO A 236 -0.07 -10.65 19.20
N GLY A 237 -0.59 -11.55 18.35
CA GLY A 237 -0.48 -11.44 16.89
C GLY A 237 -1.33 -10.30 16.33
N ALA A 238 -2.59 -10.19 16.78
CA ALA A 238 -3.48 -9.10 16.40
C ALA A 238 -2.91 -7.73 16.82
N ARG A 239 -2.40 -7.60 18.05
CA ARG A 239 -1.74 -6.36 18.50
C ARG A 239 -0.52 -6.01 17.65
N ALA A 240 0.34 -6.97 17.35
CA ALA A 240 1.54 -6.74 16.53
C ALA A 240 1.19 -6.32 15.10
N PHE A 241 0.09 -6.85 14.56
CA PHE A 241 -0.44 -6.46 13.26
C PHE A 241 -0.92 -5.01 13.25
N ILE A 242 -1.74 -4.59 14.22
CA ILE A 242 -2.15 -3.18 14.38
C ILE A 242 -0.93 -2.27 14.54
N GLN A 243 0.07 -2.68 15.32
CA GLN A 243 1.31 -1.92 15.49
C GLN A 243 2.13 -1.79 14.21
N THR A 244 1.96 -2.70 13.25
CA THR A 244 2.64 -2.63 11.95
C THR A 244 1.99 -1.59 11.04
N ILE A 245 0.66 -1.45 11.10
CA ILE A 245 -0.10 -0.49 10.29
C ILE A 245 -0.08 0.91 10.92
N CYS A 246 -0.20 0.95 12.25
CA CYS A 246 -0.34 2.18 13.03
C CYS A 246 0.54 2.12 14.29
N PRO A 247 1.86 2.31 14.16
CA PRO A 247 2.75 2.33 15.32
C PRO A 247 2.43 3.47 16.28
N VAL A 248 2.90 3.37 17.53
CA VAL A 248 2.86 4.49 18.49
C VAL A 248 3.50 5.73 17.86
N ASP A 249 2.95 6.90 18.19
CA ASP A 249 3.22 8.21 17.61
C ASP A 249 2.70 8.42 16.17
N SER A 250 1.90 7.49 15.64
CA SER A 250 1.16 7.73 14.39
C SER A 250 0.00 8.68 14.61
N PHE A 251 -0.24 9.57 13.65
CA PHE A 251 -1.43 10.41 13.61
C PHE A 251 -2.63 9.60 13.10
N VAL A 252 -3.78 9.73 13.76
CA VAL A 252 -5.02 9.03 13.41
C VAL A 252 -6.23 9.96 13.44
N VAL A 253 -7.23 9.57 12.66
CA VAL A 253 -8.58 10.12 12.71
C VAL A 253 -9.51 9.02 13.17
N VAL A 254 -10.36 9.32 14.15
CA VAL A 254 -11.36 8.42 14.70
C VAL A 254 -12.73 8.98 14.36
N ASP A 255 -13.52 8.15 13.69
CA ASP A 255 -14.94 8.36 13.41
C ASP A 255 -15.75 7.61 14.47
N GLU A 256 -16.37 8.34 15.40
CA GLU A 256 -17.14 7.72 16.50
C GLU A 256 -18.43 7.10 15.95
N ASP A 257 -18.86 5.96 16.51
CA ASP A 257 -20.15 5.36 16.16
C ASP A 257 -21.29 6.21 16.75
N ASP A 258 -21.93 7.03 15.93
CA ASP A 258 -22.99 7.98 16.29
C ASP A 258 -24.15 7.31 17.04
N LYS A 259 -24.43 6.04 16.72
CA LYS A 259 -25.51 5.26 17.33
C LYS A 259 -25.10 4.57 18.63
N GLN A 260 -23.81 4.62 18.98
CA GLN A 260 -23.23 4.04 20.18
C GLN A 260 -22.32 5.03 20.91
N THR A 261 -22.77 6.29 20.97
CA THR A 261 -22.19 7.38 21.73
C THR A 261 -22.38 7.14 23.23
N GLU A 262 -21.40 6.44 23.80
CA GLU A 262 -21.26 6.02 25.20
C GLU A 262 -22.22 4.90 25.70
N GLY A 263 -21.62 3.75 26.08
CA GLY A 263 -22.33 2.68 26.78
C GLY A 263 -21.44 1.65 27.50
N SER A 264 -21.31 1.83 28.83
CA SER A 264 -20.95 0.90 29.94
C SER A 264 -19.56 0.96 30.60
N HIS A 265 -18.46 1.35 29.95
CA HIS A 265 -17.11 1.26 30.57
C HIS A 265 -16.16 2.46 30.34
N GLY A 266 -16.63 3.60 29.82
CA GLY A 266 -15.83 4.84 29.72
C GLY A 266 -14.83 4.90 28.56
N ARG A 267 -15.05 4.14 27.48
CA ARG A 267 -14.24 4.15 26.25
C ARG A 267 -15.10 4.50 25.03
N MET A 268 -14.50 5.16 24.05
CA MET A 268 -15.13 5.56 22.78
C MET A 268 -15.15 4.38 21.81
N LEU A 269 -16.22 4.23 21.03
CA LEU A 269 -16.35 3.23 19.96
C LEU A 269 -16.27 3.92 18.61
N GLY A 270 -15.44 3.44 17.70
CA GLY A 270 -15.32 4.10 16.40
C GLY A 270 -14.52 3.35 15.37
N THR A 271 -14.54 3.87 14.16
CA THR A 271 -13.65 3.46 13.07
C THR A 271 -12.39 4.30 13.11
N ILE A 272 -11.23 3.64 13.08
CA ILE A 272 -9.94 4.34 13.21
C ILE A 272 -9.21 4.31 11.89
N TYR A 273 -8.84 5.50 11.41
CA TYR A 273 -8.10 5.71 10.19
C TYR A 273 -6.66 6.10 10.50
N CYS A 274 -5.71 5.29 10.03
CA CYS A 274 -4.28 5.50 10.20
C CYS A 274 -3.57 5.33 8.86
N ASN A 275 -2.74 6.29 8.47
CA ASN A 275 -2.06 6.27 7.16
C ASN A 275 -3.01 6.08 5.95
N GLY A 276 -4.26 6.57 6.07
CA GLY A 276 -5.31 6.40 5.06
C GLY A 276 -5.97 5.02 5.03
N LEU A 277 -5.71 4.16 6.02
CA LEU A 277 -6.27 2.81 6.14
C LEU A 277 -7.21 2.72 7.34
N SER A 278 -8.33 2.01 7.20
CA SER A 278 -9.22 1.68 8.31
C SER A 278 -8.68 0.49 9.09
N LEU A 279 -8.30 0.70 10.35
CA LEU A 279 -7.80 -0.38 11.21
C LEU A 279 -8.86 -1.45 11.46
N ASN A 280 -10.15 -1.06 11.52
CA ASN A 280 -11.27 -1.98 11.68
C ASN A 280 -11.35 -2.95 10.51
N GLN A 281 -11.28 -2.42 9.28
CA GLN A 281 -11.29 -3.24 8.07
C GLN A 281 -10.05 -4.13 8.00
N GLU A 282 -8.85 -3.58 8.19
CA GLU A 282 -7.60 -4.34 8.08
C GLU A 282 -7.52 -5.46 9.12
N LEU A 283 -8.02 -5.24 10.33
CA LEU A 283 -8.11 -6.27 11.37
C LEU A 283 -8.97 -7.46 10.92
N LEU A 284 -10.16 -7.18 10.35
CA LEU A 284 -11.06 -8.22 9.85
C LEU A 284 -10.50 -8.92 8.61
N ASP A 285 -9.96 -8.16 7.66
CA ASP A 285 -9.36 -8.68 6.42
C ASP A 285 -8.15 -9.58 6.68
N SER A 286 -7.38 -9.29 7.74
CA SER A 286 -6.24 -10.13 8.16
C SER A 286 -6.63 -11.51 8.73
N GLY A 287 -7.90 -11.68 9.14
CA GLY A 287 -8.36 -12.85 9.88
C GLY A 287 -7.83 -12.96 11.31
N LEU A 288 -7.14 -11.93 11.82
CA LEU A 288 -6.69 -11.85 13.22
C LEU A 288 -7.77 -11.29 14.15
N GLY A 289 -8.78 -10.64 13.59
CA GLY A 289 -10.01 -10.28 14.30
C GLY A 289 -11.25 -10.90 13.65
N TYR A 290 -12.39 -10.62 14.26
CA TYR A 290 -13.70 -11.11 13.84
C TYR A 290 -14.75 -10.00 13.97
N LEU A 291 -15.75 -10.08 13.10
CA LEU A 291 -16.87 -9.14 13.11
C LEU A 291 -17.76 -9.43 14.32
N SER A 292 -18.05 -8.40 15.10
CA SER A 292 -18.96 -8.44 16.23
C SER A 292 -20.40 -8.26 15.73
N SER A 293 -20.93 -9.32 15.13
CA SER A 293 -22.18 -9.27 14.35
C SER A 293 -23.40 -8.88 15.19
N GLU A 294 -23.37 -9.07 16.52
CA GLU A 294 -24.44 -8.61 17.41
C GLU A 294 -24.62 -7.08 17.44
N PHE A 295 -23.63 -6.32 16.97
CA PHE A 295 -23.69 -4.85 16.90
C PHE A 295 -24.03 -4.33 15.50
N CYS A 296 -24.21 -5.18 14.49
CA CYS A 296 -24.53 -4.74 13.12
C CYS A 296 -25.85 -3.95 13.04
N GLU A 297 -26.87 -4.29 13.85
CA GLU A 297 -28.14 -3.54 13.85
C GLU A 297 -28.05 -2.19 14.58
N LYS A 298 -26.99 -2.00 15.38
CA LYS A 298 -26.80 -0.82 16.21
C LYS A 298 -25.80 0.15 15.63
N SER A 299 -24.75 -0.35 15.00
CA SER A 299 -23.67 0.46 14.45
C SER A 299 -24.06 1.08 13.12
N GLU A 300 -23.72 2.35 12.91
CA GLU A 300 -23.86 2.95 11.59
C GLU A 300 -22.90 2.36 10.54
N PHE A 301 -21.78 1.80 11.00
CA PHE A 301 -20.77 1.22 10.13
C PHE A 301 -21.20 -0.10 9.47
N ALA A 302 -22.34 -0.67 9.87
CA ALA A 302 -22.80 -1.97 9.38
C ALA A 302 -23.12 -1.98 7.87
N HIS A 303 -23.46 -0.82 7.31
CA HIS A 303 -23.75 -0.67 5.89
C HIS A 303 -22.49 -0.52 5.02
N TYR A 304 -21.32 -0.32 5.63
CA TYR A 304 -20.07 -0.17 4.88
C TYR A 304 -19.67 -1.50 4.24
N SER A 305 -19.05 -1.40 3.07
CA SER A 305 -18.65 -2.57 2.26
C SER A 305 -17.77 -3.55 3.03
N TRP A 306 -16.87 -3.05 3.88
CA TRP A 306 -16.03 -3.89 4.73
C TRP A 306 -16.85 -4.66 5.78
N ALA A 307 -17.83 -4.03 6.43
CA ALA A 307 -18.65 -4.68 7.44
C ALA A 307 -19.57 -5.74 6.80
N GLN A 308 -20.16 -5.41 5.64
CA GLN A 308 -20.98 -6.34 4.86
C GLN A 308 -20.18 -7.56 4.38
N LYS A 309 -18.95 -7.32 3.86
CA LYS A 309 -18.02 -8.39 3.43
C LYS A 309 -17.77 -9.40 4.54
N HIS A 310 -17.69 -8.95 5.79
CA HIS A 310 -17.38 -9.79 6.95
C HIS A 310 -18.60 -10.32 7.71
N GLY A 311 -19.81 -10.05 7.23
CA GLY A 311 -21.03 -10.70 7.75
C GLY A 311 -22.05 -9.78 8.42
N CYS A 312 -21.92 -8.45 8.36
CA CYS A 312 -23.07 -7.57 8.61
C CYS A 312 -24.04 -7.68 7.43
N GLN A 313 -24.81 -8.77 7.41
CA GLN A 313 -25.90 -8.93 6.46
C GLN A 313 -27.05 -8.05 6.92
N ASN A 314 -27.44 -7.10 6.08
CA ASN A 314 -28.70 -6.41 6.29
C ASN A 314 -29.82 -7.46 6.34
N ILE A 315 -30.51 -7.55 7.48
CA ILE A 315 -31.92 -7.89 7.46
C ILE A 315 -32.56 -6.79 6.62
N VAL A 316 -32.75 -7.10 5.34
CA VAL A 316 -33.66 -6.36 4.47
C VAL A 316 -35.06 -6.62 5.01
N ALA A 317 -35.47 -5.84 6.02
CA ALA A 317 -36.88 -5.49 6.14
C ALA A 317 -37.16 -4.52 4.99
N SER A 318 -37.85 -5.04 3.98
CA SER A 318 -38.34 -4.33 2.78
C SER A 318 -37.28 -3.59 1.95
N THR A 319 -36.88 -4.27 0.88
CA THR A 319 -36.54 -3.65 -0.40
C THR A 319 -37.48 -2.47 -0.70
N PRO A 320 -36.91 -1.39 -1.25
CA PRO A 320 -37.25 -1.06 -2.62
C PRO A 320 -36.01 -1.17 -3.50
N ILE A 321 -36.04 -2.18 -4.35
CA ILE A 321 -35.60 -2.19 -5.75
C ILE A 321 -34.30 -1.40 -6.05
N LEU A 322 -33.18 -2.14 -6.15
CA LEU A 322 -32.18 -1.86 -7.18
C LEU A 322 -32.85 -2.09 -8.56
N GLU A 323 -33.28 -1.03 -9.23
CA GLU A 323 -33.55 -1.06 -10.67
C GLU A 323 -32.77 0.08 -11.37
N ASP A 324 -31.81 -0.37 -12.18
CA ASP A 324 -31.41 0.15 -13.48
C ASP A 324 -30.93 1.61 -13.60
N GLN A 325 -29.63 1.78 -13.88
CA GLN A 325 -28.98 3.05 -14.24
C GLN A 325 -29.34 3.55 -15.64
N THR A 326 -30.61 3.47 -16.04
CA THR A 326 -31.08 3.88 -17.38
C THR A 326 -32.09 5.02 -17.37
N ASN A 327 -32.51 5.49 -16.19
CA ASN A 327 -33.56 6.52 -16.08
C ASN A 327 -33.35 7.50 -14.89
N CYS A 328 -32.15 8.09 -14.79
CA CYS A 328 -31.86 9.11 -13.77
C CYS A 328 -32.49 10.46 -14.17
N ASP A 329 -33.09 11.16 -13.22
CA ASP A 329 -33.68 12.48 -13.42
C ASP A 329 -32.56 13.55 -13.47
N PRO A 330 -32.53 14.42 -14.50
CA PRO A 330 -31.52 15.48 -14.62
C PRO A 330 -31.60 16.53 -13.51
N SER A 331 -32.67 16.54 -12.71
CA SER A 331 -32.86 17.43 -11.58
C SER A 331 -31.95 17.11 -10.40
N TYR A 332 -31.34 15.92 -10.38
CA TYR A 332 -30.42 15.46 -9.33
C TYR A 332 -29.08 15.01 -9.96
N PRO A 333 -28.19 15.97 -10.28
CA PRO A 333 -26.97 15.67 -11.03
C PRO A 333 -25.90 14.92 -10.22
N ASP A 334 -25.97 14.99 -8.89
CA ASP A 334 -24.93 14.44 -8.01
C ASP A 334 -24.98 12.91 -7.93
N PHE A 335 -26.17 12.33 -8.01
CA PHE A 335 -26.39 10.88 -7.97
C PHE A 335 -27.64 10.48 -8.75
N CYS A 336 -27.68 9.24 -9.24
CA CYS A 336 -28.82 8.74 -9.99
C CYS A 336 -30.04 8.53 -9.10
N ILE A 337 -31.01 9.45 -9.16
CA ILE A 337 -32.35 9.31 -8.59
C ILE A 337 -33.35 9.31 -9.76
N PRO A 338 -34.25 8.32 -9.88
CA PRO A 338 -35.21 8.26 -10.98
C PRO A 338 -36.25 9.37 -10.89
N SER A 339 -36.88 9.75 -12.02
CA SER A 339 -37.99 10.71 -12.03
C SER A 339 -39.23 10.14 -11.33
N SER A 340 -40.01 11.01 -10.66
CA SER A 340 -41.35 10.66 -10.15
C SER A 340 -42.28 10.22 -11.29
N PRO A 341 -43.06 9.11 -11.16
CA PRO A 341 -43.21 8.23 -9.99
C PRO A 341 -42.28 6.98 -9.98
N PRO A 342 -42.01 6.38 -8.79
CA PRO A 342 -42.63 6.67 -7.49
C PRO A 342 -42.13 7.97 -6.86
N ASP A 343 -42.98 8.65 -6.08
CA ASP A 343 -42.58 9.86 -5.38
C ASP A 343 -41.75 9.50 -4.14
N LEU A 344 -40.47 9.84 -4.17
CA LEU A 344 -39.50 9.52 -3.13
C LEU A 344 -39.39 10.68 -2.15
N ASN A 345 -39.28 10.40 -0.85
CA ASN A 345 -38.97 11.40 0.18
C ASN A 345 -37.54 11.24 0.67
N CYS A 346 -37.06 12.23 1.41
CA CYS A 346 -35.71 12.23 2.00
C CYS A 346 -35.42 11.07 2.97
N VAL A 347 -36.43 10.28 3.36
CA VAL A 347 -36.29 9.06 4.17
C VAL A 347 -36.17 7.80 3.32
N ASP A 348 -36.56 7.87 2.05
CA ASP A 348 -36.60 6.76 1.10
C ASP A 348 -35.28 6.62 0.32
N ILE A 349 -34.42 7.64 0.40
CA ILE A 349 -33.10 7.70 -0.25
C ILE A 349 -31.99 7.83 0.80
N ILE A 350 -30.82 7.26 0.51
CA ILE A 350 -29.65 7.28 1.39
C ILE A 350 -28.86 8.59 1.30
N TYR A 351 -29.15 9.43 0.31
CA TYR A 351 -28.44 10.67 0.04
C TYR A 351 -29.09 11.87 0.73
N LYS A 352 -28.26 12.78 1.25
CA LYS A 352 -28.65 14.01 1.96
C LYS A 352 -27.77 15.16 1.50
N LYS A 353 -28.27 16.40 1.59
CA LYS A 353 -27.56 17.63 1.20
C LYS A 353 -26.96 17.55 -0.20
N PHE A 354 -27.82 17.45 -1.20
CA PHE A 354 -27.42 17.27 -2.58
C PHE A 354 -28.04 18.29 -3.50
N THR A 355 -27.41 18.52 -4.64
CA THR A 355 -27.86 19.50 -5.62
C THR A 355 -29.23 19.11 -6.15
N VAL A 356 -30.19 20.03 -6.00
CA VAL A 356 -31.51 19.93 -6.61
C VAL A 356 -31.68 21.06 -7.61
N LEU A 357 -31.93 20.69 -8.86
CA LEU A 357 -32.23 21.62 -9.95
C LEU A 357 -33.74 21.66 -10.20
N SER A 358 -34.24 22.82 -10.61
CA SER A 358 -35.65 22.94 -11.02
C SER A 358 -35.87 22.28 -12.39
N PRO A 359 -36.99 21.56 -12.60
CA PRO A 359 -38.07 21.29 -11.64
C PRO A 359 -37.69 20.19 -10.66
N ASP A 360 -38.00 20.33 -9.37
CA ASP A 360 -37.77 19.30 -8.33
C ASP A 360 -38.96 18.32 -8.28
N PRO A 361 -38.92 17.15 -8.96
CA PRO A 361 -40.11 16.32 -9.15
C PRO A 361 -40.45 15.49 -7.90
N HIS A 362 -39.54 15.42 -6.91
CA HIS A 362 -39.75 14.77 -5.61
C HIS A 362 -39.91 15.75 -4.45
N ASN A 363 -39.75 17.05 -4.71
CA ASN A 363 -39.84 18.08 -3.69
C ASN A 363 -38.83 17.84 -2.54
N PHE A 364 -37.61 17.41 -2.88
CA PHE A 364 -36.50 17.23 -1.93
C PHE A 364 -35.96 18.57 -1.41
N ASP A 365 -36.01 19.63 -2.22
CA ASP A 365 -35.63 21.00 -1.90
C ASP A 365 -36.89 21.87 -1.75
N ARG A 366 -37.46 21.83 -0.54
CA ARG A 366 -38.74 22.49 -0.26
C ARG A 366 -38.62 24.01 -0.15
N ASP A 367 -37.47 24.50 0.27
CA ASP A 367 -37.16 25.91 0.45
C ASP A 367 -36.48 26.57 -0.76
N ASN A 368 -36.18 25.79 -1.80
CA ASN A 368 -35.66 26.20 -3.11
C ASN A 368 -34.32 26.92 -3.03
N ASP A 369 -33.43 26.45 -2.16
CA ASP A 369 -32.08 27.00 -2.04
C ASP A 369 -31.05 26.27 -2.92
N GLY A 370 -31.50 25.22 -3.63
CA GLY A 370 -30.70 24.37 -4.51
C GLY A 370 -30.16 23.12 -3.82
N ILE A 371 -30.51 22.89 -2.54
CA ILE A 371 -30.03 21.76 -1.74
C ILE A 371 -31.20 20.92 -1.25
N GLY A 372 -31.25 19.67 -1.70
CA GLY A 372 -32.25 18.70 -1.31
C GLY A 372 -31.92 18.00 0.00
N CYS A 373 -32.96 17.71 0.78
CA CYS A 373 -32.89 16.86 1.97
C CYS A 373 -31.86 17.34 3.00
N GLU A 374 -31.97 18.61 3.38
CA GLU A 374 -31.07 19.24 4.36
C GLU A 374 -31.29 18.81 5.81
N SER A 375 -32.40 18.12 6.08
CA SER A 375 -32.85 17.70 7.42
C SER A 375 -32.83 16.20 7.69
#